data_AF-A0A534B1W3-F1
#
_entry.id   AF-A0A534B1W3-F1
#
_cell.length_a   1.000
_cell.length_b   1.000
_cell.length_c   1.000
_cell.angle_alpha   90.00
_cell.angle_beta   90.00
_cell.angle_gamma   90.00
#
_symmetry.space_group_name_H-M   'P 1'
#
loop_
_entity.id
_entity.type
_entity.pdbx_description
1 polymer ?
#
loop_
_entity_poly.entity_id
_entity_poly.type
_entity_poly.pdbx_seq_one_letter_code
_entity_poly.pdbx_strand_id
1 'polypeptide(L)'
;GMTVAREDLAIEAAFWAQLPGNFAMRPRKAPLTSRNFAAMAPFHNYPLGRARGNHWGEALALLCTRARSPYYFSLHASDPRDADGGGRKDTGHTFICGPTGSGKTAFIGFLVTLLEHHGATQVIFDKDRGLEILVRALGGEYFELKTGVGTGFNPLQLA
;
A
#
# COMPACT_ATOMS: atom_id res chain seq x y z
N GLY A 1 -27.30 -19.50 -17.20
CA GLY A 1 -26.39 -20.14 -18.17
C GLY A 1 -26.15 -19.18 -19.32
N MET A 2 -25.00 -19.28 -19.98
CA MET A 2 -24.70 -18.53 -21.21
C MET A 2 -25.13 -19.38 -22.40
N THR A 3 -25.97 -18.85 -23.28
CA THR A 3 -26.33 -19.50 -24.54
C THR A 3 -25.36 -19.02 -25.61
N VAL A 4 -24.58 -19.93 -26.18
CA VAL A 4 -23.67 -19.64 -27.29
C VAL A 4 -24.39 -19.95 -28.60
N ALA A 5 -24.39 -18.99 -29.53
CA ALA A 5 -24.92 -19.15 -30.87
C ALA A 5 -23.89 -18.65 -31.89
N ARG A 6 -23.86 -19.26 -33.08
CA ARG A 6 -23.03 -18.78 -34.19
C ARG A 6 -23.65 -17.49 -34.75
N GLU A 7 -22.81 -16.48 -34.98
CA GLU A 7 -23.22 -15.23 -35.64
C GLU A 7 -23.37 -15.42 -37.16
N ASP A 8 -24.37 -14.78 -37.75
CA ASP A 8 -24.70 -14.87 -39.18
C ASP A 8 -24.79 -13.50 -39.89
N LEU A 9 -25.76 -12.65 -39.51
CA LEU A 9 -26.07 -11.40 -40.21
C LEU A 9 -25.07 -10.29 -39.91
N ALA A 10 -24.50 -10.29 -38.70
CA ALA A 10 -23.63 -9.23 -38.22
C ALA A 10 -22.17 -9.70 -38.05
N ILE A 11 -21.72 -10.70 -38.83
CA ILE A 11 -20.39 -11.31 -38.68
C ILE A 11 -19.27 -10.27 -38.74
N GLU A 12 -19.31 -9.37 -39.72
CA GLU A 12 -18.27 -8.35 -39.88
C GLU A 12 -18.22 -7.40 -38.67
N ALA A 13 -19.38 -6.88 -38.27
CA ALA A 13 -19.49 -6.01 -37.10
C ALA A 13 -19.06 -6.73 -35.81
N ALA A 14 -19.46 -8.00 -35.63
CA ALA A 14 -19.06 -8.84 -34.51
C ALA A 14 -17.56 -9.13 -34.48
N PHE A 15 -16.91 -9.31 -35.64
CA PHE A 15 -15.47 -9.47 -35.74
C PHE A 15 -14.75 -8.18 -35.32
N TRP A 16 -15.10 -7.04 -35.92
CA TRP A 16 -14.46 -5.75 -35.61
C TRP A 16 -14.70 -5.27 -34.19
N ALA A 17 -15.83 -5.66 -33.59
CA ALA A 17 -16.18 -5.33 -32.20
C ALA A 17 -15.32 -6.04 -31.14
N GLN A 18 -14.53 -7.05 -31.52
CA GLN A 18 -13.57 -7.71 -30.62
C GLN A 18 -12.33 -6.84 -30.36
N LEU A 19 -12.04 -5.89 -31.25
CA LEU A 19 -10.92 -4.98 -31.07
C LEU A 19 -11.24 -3.94 -29.96
N PRO A 20 -10.28 -3.63 -29.07
CA PRO A 20 -10.46 -2.61 -28.04
C PRO A 20 -10.88 -1.27 -28.65
N GLY A 21 -11.88 -0.61 -28.06
CA GLY A 21 -12.37 0.71 -28.51
C GLY A 21 -13.46 0.69 -29.58
N ASN A 22 -13.65 -0.41 -30.32
CA ASN A 22 -14.67 -0.52 -31.38
C ASN A 22 -16.09 -0.81 -30.85
N PHE A 23 -16.48 -0.18 -29.73
CA PHE A 23 -17.78 -0.40 -29.09
C PHE A 23 -18.99 -0.02 -29.96
N ALA A 24 -18.77 0.86 -30.95
CA ALA A 24 -19.78 1.25 -31.93
C ALA A 24 -20.22 0.08 -32.82
N MET A 25 -19.32 -0.88 -33.09
CA MET A 25 -19.58 -2.02 -33.96
C MET A 25 -20.27 -3.20 -33.24
N ARG A 26 -20.58 -3.09 -31.94
CA ARG A 26 -21.21 -4.19 -31.18
C ARG A 26 -22.65 -4.41 -31.66
N PRO A 27 -22.96 -5.53 -32.33
CA PRO A 27 -24.24 -5.71 -32.99
C PRO A 27 -25.38 -6.04 -32.03
N ARG A 28 -25.08 -6.58 -30.85
CA ARG A 28 -26.09 -6.96 -29.83
C ARG A 28 -25.68 -6.45 -28.45
N LYS A 29 -26.06 -5.22 -28.13
CA LYS A 29 -25.97 -4.69 -26.76
C LYS A 29 -27.17 -5.20 -25.98
N ALA A 30 -26.93 -5.97 -24.92
CA ALA A 30 -27.97 -6.44 -24.02
C ALA A 30 -27.63 -6.03 -22.58
N PRO A 31 -28.62 -5.63 -21.77
CA PRO A 31 -28.40 -5.38 -20.35
C PRO A 31 -28.01 -6.70 -19.67
N LEU A 32 -27.01 -6.62 -18.80
CA LEU A 32 -26.56 -7.74 -18.00
C LEU A 32 -27.21 -7.63 -16.61
N THR A 33 -27.84 -8.69 -16.13
CA THR A 33 -28.39 -8.70 -14.76
C THR A 33 -27.26 -8.61 -13.73
N SER A 34 -27.50 -7.97 -12.58
CA SER A 34 -26.50 -7.87 -11.51
C SER A 34 -25.99 -9.24 -11.05
N ARG A 35 -26.85 -10.27 -11.11
CA ARG A 35 -26.47 -11.66 -10.81
C ARG A 35 -25.46 -12.23 -11.81
N ASN A 36 -25.70 -12.03 -13.11
CA ASN A 36 -24.78 -12.49 -14.15
C ASN A 36 -23.48 -11.68 -14.14
N PHE A 37 -23.56 -10.38 -13.84
CA PHE A 37 -22.38 -9.54 -13.63
C PHE A 37 -21.54 -10.05 -12.46
N ALA A 38 -22.14 -10.29 -11.29
CA ALA A 38 -21.44 -10.83 -10.13
C ALA A 38 -20.77 -12.17 -10.44
N ALA A 39 -21.40 -13.06 -11.22
CA ALA A 39 -20.80 -14.32 -11.62
C ALA A 39 -19.55 -14.17 -12.54
N MET A 40 -19.41 -13.04 -13.22
CA MET A 40 -18.24 -12.71 -14.06
C MET A 40 -17.24 -11.79 -13.35
N ALA A 41 -17.59 -11.23 -12.20
CA ALA A 41 -16.74 -10.32 -11.46
C ALA A 41 -15.64 -11.09 -10.71
N PRO A 42 -14.35 -10.75 -10.90
CA PRO A 42 -13.27 -11.37 -10.14
C PRO A 42 -13.26 -10.84 -8.70
N PHE A 43 -13.94 -11.54 -7.79
CA PHE A 43 -13.91 -11.22 -6.35
C PHE A 43 -12.63 -11.68 -5.63
N HIS A 44 -11.68 -12.29 -6.36
CA HIS A 44 -10.40 -12.77 -5.82
C HIS A 44 -9.27 -11.73 -5.96
N ASN A 45 -9.63 -10.44 -6.04
CA ASN A 45 -8.66 -9.40 -6.31
C ASN A 45 -7.80 -9.07 -5.08
N TYR A 46 -6.58 -8.59 -5.31
CA TYR A 46 -5.69 -8.19 -4.24
C TYR A 46 -6.18 -6.90 -3.56
N PRO A 47 -5.85 -6.68 -2.27
CA PRO A 47 -6.17 -5.43 -1.60
C PRO A 47 -5.56 -4.26 -2.39
N LEU A 48 -6.39 -3.26 -2.71
CA LEU A 48 -5.93 -2.04 -3.38
C LEU A 48 -5.38 -1.03 -2.37
N GLY A 49 -5.88 -1.05 -1.14
CA GLY A 49 -5.62 0.02 -0.16
C GLY A 49 -6.35 1.32 -0.53
N ARG A 50 -5.93 2.43 0.08
CA ARG A 50 -6.50 3.76 -0.14
C ARG A 50 -5.41 4.73 -0.56
N ALA A 51 -5.59 5.38 -1.70
CA ALA A 51 -4.69 6.43 -2.16
C ALA A 51 -4.73 7.66 -1.23
N ARG A 52 -5.92 8.00 -0.73
CA ARG A 52 -6.21 9.19 0.09
C ARG A 52 -7.17 8.84 1.23
N GLY A 53 -7.29 9.73 2.21
CA GLY A 53 -8.15 9.54 3.38
C GLY A 53 -7.60 8.50 4.35
N ASN A 54 -6.27 8.36 4.41
CA ASN A 54 -5.58 7.63 5.46
C ASN A 54 -5.33 8.56 6.66
N HIS A 55 -4.87 8.00 7.78
CA HIS A 55 -4.50 8.77 8.98
C HIS A 55 -3.57 9.97 8.71
N TRP A 56 -2.62 9.80 7.78
CA TRP A 56 -1.71 10.89 7.34
C TRP A 56 -2.10 11.47 5.96
N GLY A 57 -3.36 11.34 5.56
CA GLY A 57 -3.88 11.84 4.30
C GLY A 57 -3.62 10.88 3.14
N GLU A 58 -2.46 10.97 2.51
CA GLU A 58 -2.10 10.13 1.35
C GLU A 58 -1.53 8.77 1.79
N ALA A 59 -1.41 7.84 0.84
CA ALA A 59 -0.69 6.59 1.05
C ALA A 59 0.81 6.86 1.25
N LEU A 60 1.45 6.11 2.14
CA LEU A 60 2.90 6.21 2.39
C LEU A 60 3.71 5.82 1.15
N ALA A 61 3.25 4.82 0.40
CA ALA A 61 3.90 4.38 -0.83
C ALA A 61 2.93 3.65 -1.77
N LEU A 62 3.28 3.62 -3.05
CA LEU A 62 2.66 2.73 -4.03
C LEU A 62 3.50 1.46 -4.18
N LEU A 63 2.96 0.33 -3.77
CA LEU A 63 3.59 -0.99 -3.90
C LEU A 63 2.93 -1.80 -5.01
N CYS A 64 3.57 -2.89 -5.40
CA CYS A 64 3.08 -3.80 -6.43
C CYS A 64 2.62 -5.12 -5.80
N THR A 65 1.38 -5.54 -6.09
CA THR A 65 0.87 -6.84 -5.65
C THR A 65 1.42 -7.97 -6.52
N ARG A 66 1.20 -9.23 -6.11
CA ARG A 66 1.56 -10.38 -6.95
C ARG A 66 0.79 -10.44 -8.28
N ALA A 67 -0.38 -9.82 -8.36
CA ALA A 67 -1.13 -9.67 -9.60
C ALA A 67 -0.65 -8.50 -10.48
N ARG A 68 0.44 -7.83 -10.10
CA ARG A 68 0.92 -6.60 -10.75
C ARG A 68 -0.09 -5.45 -10.72
N SER A 69 -0.98 -5.45 -9.73
CA SER A 69 -1.86 -4.32 -9.45
C SER A 69 -1.19 -3.36 -8.47
N PRO A 70 -1.56 -2.08 -8.46
CA PRO A 70 -1.13 -1.15 -7.42
C PRO A 70 -1.66 -1.56 -6.05
N TYR A 71 -0.87 -1.27 -5.01
CA TYR A 71 -1.27 -1.32 -3.61
C TYR A 71 -0.86 -0.02 -2.91
N TYR A 72 -1.85 0.77 -2.50
CA TYR A 72 -1.66 2.00 -1.75
C TYR A 72 -1.40 1.66 -0.28
N PHE A 73 -0.13 1.66 0.09
CA PHE A 73 0.34 1.21 1.39
C PHE A 73 0.15 2.29 2.47
N SER A 74 -0.40 1.90 3.61
CA SER A 74 -0.52 2.69 4.83
C SER A 74 -0.22 1.81 6.04
N LEU A 75 0.39 2.39 7.09
CA LEU A 75 0.64 1.69 8.35
C LEU A 75 -0.62 1.59 9.22
N HIS A 76 -1.56 2.52 9.04
CA HIS A 76 -2.78 2.59 9.84
C HIS A 76 -3.89 1.79 9.16
N ALA A 77 -4.47 0.85 9.92
CA ALA A 77 -5.69 0.16 9.50
C ALA A 77 -6.88 1.12 9.65
N SER A 78 -7.31 1.73 8.56
CA SER A 78 -8.48 2.62 8.53
C SER A 78 -9.75 1.82 8.15
N ASP A 79 -10.91 2.09 8.77
CA ASP A 79 -12.18 1.43 8.40
C ASP A 79 -12.58 1.89 6.98
N PRO A 80 -12.74 0.97 5.99
CA PRO A 80 -13.15 1.27 4.62
C PRO A 80 -14.43 2.10 4.48
N ARG A 81 -15.28 2.11 5.50
CA ARG A 81 -16.60 2.76 5.52
C ARG A 81 -16.62 4.07 6.31
N ASP A 82 -15.56 4.37 7.04
CA ASP A 82 -15.43 5.64 7.74
C ASP A 82 -14.97 6.71 6.75
N ALA A 83 -15.79 7.74 6.57
CA ALA A 83 -15.55 8.83 5.63
C ALA A 83 -14.39 9.72 6.06
N ASP A 84 -14.12 9.78 7.37
CA ASP A 84 -13.10 10.66 7.94
C ASP A 84 -11.76 9.96 8.14
N GLY A 85 -11.69 8.63 7.92
CA GLY A 85 -10.45 7.86 7.79
C GLY A 85 -9.41 8.07 8.90
N GLY A 86 -9.84 8.51 10.08
CA GLY A 86 -8.95 9.19 11.03
C GLY A 86 -9.53 9.33 12.44
N GLY A 87 -10.40 8.41 12.86
CA GLY A 87 -10.80 8.32 14.27
C GLY A 87 -9.63 7.90 15.17
N ARG A 88 -9.76 8.11 16.48
CA ARG A 88 -8.83 7.69 17.57
C ARG A 88 -8.53 6.17 17.62
N LYS A 89 -9.02 5.40 16.64
CA LYS A 89 -8.89 3.94 16.48
C LYS A 89 -7.81 3.54 15.47
N ASP A 90 -7.23 4.48 14.75
CA ASP A 90 -6.21 4.18 13.74
C ASP A 90 -4.83 4.03 14.41
N THR A 91 -4.49 2.81 14.84
CA THR A 91 -3.14 2.48 15.37
C THR A 91 -2.27 1.91 14.26
N GLY A 92 -1.03 2.40 14.13
CA GLY A 92 -0.07 1.99 13.09
C GLY A 92 0.95 0.92 13.50
N HIS A 93 0.65 0.08 14.50
CA HIS A 93 1.59 -0.92 14.99
C HIS A 93 1.96 -1.93 13.90
N THR A 94 3.27 -2.05 13.64
CA THR A 94 3.80 -2.88 12.57
C THR A 94 4.84 -3.84 13.11
N PHE A 95 4.65 -5.14 12.83
CA PHE A 95 5.60 -6.19 13.18
C PHE A 95 6.33 -6.66 11.92
N ILE A 96 7.66 -6.60 11.95
CA ILE A 96 8.53 -6.99 10.84
C ILE A 96 9.38 -8.17 11.30
N CYS A 97 9.21 -9.32 10.65
CA CYS A 97 9.94 -10.55 10.98
C CYS A 97 10.53 -11.22 9.74
N GLY A 98 11.56 -12.03 9.95
CA GLY A 98 12.27 -12.73 8.88
C GLY A 98 13.70 -13.12 9.28
N PRO A 99 14.35 -14.04 8.56
CA PRO A 99 15.72 -14.49 8.84
C PRO A 99 16.75 -13.38 8.61
N THR A 100 17.96 -13.56 9.14
CA THR A 100 19.09 -12.66 8.83
C THR A 100 19.32 -12.58 7.32
N GLY A 101 19.58 -11.37 6.81
CA GLY A 101 19.75 -11.14 5.37
C GLY A 101 18.45 -10.96 4.57
N SER A 102 17.26 -11.07 5.17
CA SER A 102 15.98 -10.93 4.46
C SER A 102 15.57 -9.49 4.12
N GLY A 103 16.43 -8.49 4.38
CA GLY A 103 16.15 -7.08 4.10
C GLY A 103 15.32 -6.33 5.14
N LYS A 104 15.12 -6.87 6.36
CA LYS A 104 14.34 -6.19 7.43
C LYS A 104 14.82 -4.76 7.71
N THR A 105 16.12 -4.58 7.93
CA THR A 105 16.70 -3.26 8.22
C THR A 105 16.51 -2.29 7.06
N ALA A 106 16.63 -2.77 5.83
CA ALA A 106 16.36 -1.96 4.64
C ALA A 106 14.88 -1.53 4.57
N PHE A 107 13.95 -2.44 4.87
CA PHE A 107 12.53 -2.11 4.94
C PHE A 107 12.19 -1.14 6.09
N ILE A 108 12.81 -1.30 7.26
CA ILE A 108 12.69 -0.35 8.37
C ILE A 108 13.21 1.03 7.95
N GLY A 109 14.39 1.11 7.31
CA GLY A 109 14.94 2.38 6.83
C GLY A 109 14.06 3.05 5.78
N PHE A 110 13.45 2.27 4.88
CA PHE A 110 12.44 2.76 3.95
C PHE A 110 11.26 3.39 4.69
N LEU A 111 10.70 2.71 5.71
CA LEU A 111 9.62 3.27 6.52
C LEU A 111 10.05 4.54 7.25
N VAL A 112 11.22 4.55 7.90
CA VAL A 112 11.77 5.72 8.61
C VAL A 112 11.84 6.95 7.69
N THR A 113 12.28 6.75 6.45
CA THR A 113 12.34 7.82 5.44
C THR A 113 10.96 8.33 5.06
N LEU A 114 9.99 7.42 4.83
CA LEU A 114 8.61 7.82 4.52
C LEU A 114 7.95 8.55 5.69
N LEU A 115 8.25 8.15 6.92
CA LEU A 115 7.72 8.77 8.14
C LEU A 115 8.32 10.15 8.37
N GLU A 116 9.60 10.34 8.06
CA GLU A 116 10.26 11.65 8.12
C GLU A 116 9.59 12.63 7.16
N HIS A 117 9.27 12.20 5.94
CA HIS A 117 8.56 13.03 4.97
C HIS A 117 7.18 13.52 5.49
N HIS A 118 6.53 12.74 6.34
CA HIS A 118 5.25 13.09 6.97
C HIS A 118 5.42 13.87 8.29
N GLY A 119 6.65 14.25 8.66
CA GLY A 119 6.94 15.00 9.89
C GLY A 119 6.71 14.20 11.16
N ALA A 120 6.74 12.86 11.10
CA ALA A 120 6.57 12.04 12.29
C ALA A 120 7.79 12.16 13.22
N THR A 121 7.53 12.33 14.52
CA THR A 121 8.58 12.23 15.54
C THR A 121 9.02 10.77 15.67
N GLN A 122 10.31 10.50 15.52
CA GLN A 122 10.87 9.15 15.50
C GLN A 122 11.91 8.95 16.60
N VAL A 123 11.77 7.87 17.35
CA VAL A 123 12.78 7.37 18.29
C VAL A 123 13.16 5.96 17.83
N ILE A 124 14.42 5.77 17.47
CA ILE A 124 14.90 4.53 16.84
C ILE A 124 15.87 3.85 17.78
N PHE A 125 15.58 2.59 18.13
CA PHE A 125 16.51 1.71 18.80
C PHE A 125 17.20 0.85 17.75
N ASP A 126 18.43 1.19 17.43
CA ASP A 126 19.21 0.53 16.38
C ASP A 126 20.30 -0.36 16.99
N LYS A 127 20.31 -1.62 16.58
CA LYS A 127 21.31 -2.61 16.99
C LYS A 127 22.38 -2.69 15.90
N ASP A 128 23.65 -2.68 16.31
CA ASP A 128 24.81 -2.79 15.42
C ASP A 128 24.97 -1.62 14.42
N ARG A 129 24.30 -0.48 14.69
CA ARG A 129 24.44 0.78 13.93
C ARG A 129 24.01 0.66 12.45
N GLY A 130 23.06 -0.22 12.15
CA GLY A 130 22.57 -0.46 10.78
C GLY A 130 21.80 0.70 10.14
N LEU A 131 21.27 1.62 10.96
CA LEU A 131 20.47 2.77 10.54
C LEU A 131 21.18 4.11 10.79
N GLU A 132 22.36 4.13 11.41
CA GLU A 132 23.04 5.39 11.76
C GLU A 132 23.24 6.33 10.58
N ILE A 133 23.73 5.81 9.45
CA ILE A 133 23.99 6.63 8.27
C ILE A 133 22.68 7.26 7.78
N LEU A 134 21.58 6.49 7.80
CA LEU A 134 20.26 6.99 7.42
C LEU A 134 19.79 8.09 8.38
N VAL A 135 19.87 7.86 9.69
CA VAL A 135 19.45 8.85 10.70
C VAL A 135 20.19 10.17 10.50
N ARG A 136 21.52 10.11 10.32
CA ARG A 136 22.33 11.31 10.08
C ARG A 136 22.00 11.98 8.74
N ALA A 137 21.74 11.20 7.69
CA ALA A 137 21.36 11.72 6.37
C ALA A 137 20.00 12.44 6.39
N LEU A 138 19.08 12.00 7.25
CA LEU A 138 17.79 12.65 7.50
C LEU A 138 17.89 13.82 8.51
N GLY A 139 19.10 14.22 8.90
CA GLY A 139 19.32 15.33 9.85
C GLY A 139 19.01 14.99 11.31
N GLY A 140 18.80 13.71 11.63
CA GLY A 140 18.57 13.25 13.00
C GLY A 140 19.84 13.13 13.83
N GLU A 141 19.68 13.13 15.15
CA GLU A 141 20.74 12.86 16.11
C GLU A 141 20.90 11.35 16.34
N TYR A 142 22.14 10.88 16.43
CA TYR A 142 22.45 9.47 16.69
C TYR A 142 23.42 9.37 17.86
N PHE A 143 22.97 8.72 18.93
CA PHE A 143 23.73 8.51 20.16
C PHE A 143 24.13 7.05 20.29
N GLU A 144 25.41 6.81 20.55
CA GLU A 144 25.94 5.47 20.73
C GLU A 144 25.94 5.08 22.22
N LEU A 145 25.38 3.90 22.54
CA LEU A 145 25.42 3.34 23.88
C LEU A 145 26.67 2.46 24.05
N LYS A 146 27.70 3.02 24.71
CA LYS A 146 28.96 2.33 25.02
C LYS A 146 29.15 2.19 26.53
N THR A 147 29.49 0.99 26.99
CA THR A 147 29.76 0.73 28.41
C THR A 147 30.90 1.62 28.90
N GLY A 148 30.67 2.36 30.00
CA GLY A 148 31.67 3.24 30.61
C GLY A 148 31.90 4.58 29.90
N VAL A 149 31.18 4.85 28.80
CA VAL A 149 31.27 6.12 28.07
C VAL A 149 29.96 6.89 28.24
N GLY A 150 30.05 8.19 28.51
CA GLY A 150 28.88 9.06 28.58
C GLY A 150 28.14 9.09 27.24
N THR A 151 26.83 8.84 27.28
CA THR A 151 25.98 8.69 26.08
C THR A 151 25.48 10.02 25.52
N GLY A 152 25.59 11.11 26.29
CA GLY A 152 25.14 12.44 25.90
C GLY A 152 23.63 12.67 26.00
N PHE A 153 22.85 11.64 26.35
CA PHE A 153 21.41 11.78 26.59
C PHE A 153 21.03 11.10 27.91
N ASN A 154 20.24 11.81 28.74
CA ASN A 154 19.69 11.28 29.98
C ASN A 154 18.15 11.36 29.90
N PRO A 155 17.47 10.24 29.58
CA PRO A 155 16.01 10.19 29.42
C PRO A 155 15.23 10.56 30.69
N LEU A 156 15.89 10.52 31.85
CA LEU A 156 15.29 10.82 33.16
C LEU A 156 15.74 12.18 33.71
N GLN A 157 16.49 12.96 32.94
CA GLN A 157 16.89 14.30 33.36
C GLN A 157 15.66 15.19 33.42
N LEU A 158 15.29 15.60 34.64
CA LEU A 158 14.26 16.60 34.85
C LEU A 158 14.79 17.96 34.43
N ALA A 159 13.91 18.77 33.83
CA ALA A 159 14.20 20.13 33.37
C ALA A 159 14.46 21.09 34.53
#